data_AF-A0A3T0JMU9-F1
#
_entry.id   AF-A0A3T0JMU9-F1
#
_cell.length_a   1.000
_cell.length_b   1.000
_cell.length_c   1.000
_cell.angle_alpha   90.00
_cell.angle_beta   90.00
_cell.angle_gamma   90.00
#
_symmetry.space_group_name_H-M   'P 1'
#
loop_
_entity.id
_entity.type
_entity.pdbx_description
1 polymer ?
#
loop_
_entity_poly.entity_id
_entity_poly.type
_entity_poly.pdbx_seq_one_letter_code
_entity_poly.pdbx_strand_id
1 'polypeptide(L)'
;MNQKRTRVPLPHPAPPVKRTDWLMIALGLVLILCIGLIAYETVNGLIQGRIGNMARGKRFAVYSLTTQPASFWFAVATHCLLALFLSGAASLLIWLGRTATVAPSRRDR
;
A
#
# COMPACT_ATOMS: atom_id res chain seq x y z
N MET A 1 22.54 -42.13 37.30
CA MET A 1 22.47 -40.72 36.86
C MET A 1 21.32 -40.59 35.87
N ASN A 2 20.23 -39.90 36.22
CA ASN A 2 18.99 -39.89 35.43
C ASN A 2 18.99 -38.74 34.42
N GLN A 3 19.28 -39.04 33.16
CA GLN A 3 19.40 -38.10 32.05
C GLN A 3 18.11 -37.29 31.78
N LYS A 4 16.94 -37.75 32.26
CA LYS A 4 15.69 -36.99 32.14
C LYS A 4 15.64 -35.77 33.07
N ARG A 5 16.38 -35.79 34.19
CA ARG A 5 16.40 -34.71 35.20
C ARG A 5 17.36 -33.57 34.85
N THR A 6 18.22 -33.76 33.84
CA THR A 6 19.20 -32.78 33.34
C THR A 6 18.82 -32.15 32.00
N ARG A 7 17.58 -32.36 31.52
CA ARG A 7 17.10 -31.69 30.31
C ARG A 7 16.72 -30.25 30.65
N VAL A 8 17.68 -29.34 30.50
CA VAL A 8 17.40 -27.91 30.38
C VAL A 8 16.52 -27.73 29.13
N PRO A 9 15.34 -27.10 29.23
CA PRO A 9 14.55 -26.79 28.05
C PRO A 9 15.41 -25.97 27.09
N LEU A 10 15.69 -26.50 25.90
CA LEU A 10 16.34 -25.70 24.87
C LEU A 10 15.38 -24.55 24.53
N PRO A 11 15.85 -23.29 24.49
CA PRO A 11 15.05 -22.20 23.99
C PRO A 11 14.74 -22.48 22.52
N HIS A 12 13.55 -23.01 22.25
CA HIS A 12 13.08 -23.17 20.89
C HIS A 12 12.68 -21.78 20.38
N PRO A 13 13.24 -21.31 19.26
CA PRO A 13 12.82 -20.04 18.67
C PRO A 13 11.32 -20.12 18.38
N ALA A 14 10.61 -19.01 18.62
CA ALA A 14 9.20 -18.91 18.26
C ALA A 14 9.04 -19.28 16.77
N PRO A 15 8.05 -20.11 16.40
CA PRO A 15 7.89 -20.54 15.02
C PRO A 15 7.71 -19.32 14.12
N PRO A 16 8.42 -19.24 12.98
CA PRO A 16 8.31 -18.10 12.08
C PRO A 16 6.90 -18.05 11.50
N VAL A 17 6.19 -16.94 11.75
CA VAL A 17 4.83 -16.70 11.25
C VAL A 17 4.90 -16.25 9.78
N LYS A 18 5.27 -17.17 8.87
CA LYS A 18 5.39 -16.91 7.41
C LYS A 18 4.06 -16.75 6.66
N ARG A 19 2.92 -16.86 7.33
CA ARG A 19 1.61 -17.02 6.66
C ARG A 19 1.11 -15.73 5.99
N THR A 20 1.61 -14.56 6.42
CA THR A 20 1.13 -13.25 5.95
C THR A 20 2.07 -12.52 4.99
N ASP A 21 3.27 -13.04 4.73
CA ASP A 21 4.27 -12.36 3.88
C ASP A 21 3.79 -12.19 2.43
N TRP A 22 3.14 -13.21 1.87
CA TRP A 22 2.59 -13.13 0.52
C TRP A 22 1.47 -12.09 0.41
N LEU A 23 0.68 -11.90 1.48
CA LEU A 23 -0.38 -10.90 1.51
C LEU A 23 0.19 -9.48 1.46
N MET A 24 1.31 -9.23 2.15
CA MET A 24 2.00 -7.93 2.11
C MET A 24 2.53 -7.62 0.71
N ILE A 25 3.09 -8.62 0.03
CA ILE A 25 3.58 -8.48 -1.36
C ILE A 25 2.40 -8.21 -2.31
N ALA A 26 1.33 -9.02 -2.21
CA ALA A 26 0.13 -8.85 -3.03
C ALA A 26 -0.50 -7.46 -2.82
N LEU A 27 -0.61 -7.01 -1.57
CA LEU A 27 -1.13 -5.68 -1.25
C LEU A 27 -0.24 -4.57 -1.82
N GLY A 28 1.08 -4.70 -1.73
CA GLY A 28 2.04 -3.76 -2.32
C GLY A 28 1.88 -3.64 -3.83
N LEU A 29 1.74 -4.77 -4.53
CA LEU A 29 1.50 -4.80 -5.99
C LEU A 29 0.18 -4.12 -6.36
N VAL A 30 -0.89 -4.37 -5.61
CA VAL A 30 -2.19 -3.73 -5.82
C VAL A 30 -2.10 -2.21 -5.63
N LEU A 31 -1.39 -1.75 -4.59
CA LEU A 31 -1.19 -0.31 -4.36
C LEU A 31 -0.42 0.35 -5.53
N ILE A 32 0.67 -0.28 -5.99
CA ILE A 32 1.45 0.22 -7.13
C ILE A 32 0.59 0.28 -8.40
N LEU A 33 -0.21 -0.76 -8.66
CA LEU A 33 -1.12 -0.79 -9.80
C LEU A 33 -2.16 0.35 -9.70
N CYS A 34 -2.76 0.56 -8.54
CA CYS A 34 -3.72 1.66 -8.32
C CYS A 34 -3.07 3.03 -8.56
N ILE A 35 -1.84 3.26 -8.08
CA ILE A 35 -1.10 4.50 -8.32
C ILE A 35 -0.90 4.70 -9.83
N GLY A 36 -0.46 3.66 -10.54
CA GLY A 36 -0.27 3.70 -11.99
C GLY A 36 -1.56 4.02 -12.76
N LEU A 37 -2.68 3.40 -12.38
CA LEU A 37 -3.99 3.67 -13.00
C LEU A 37 -4.46 5.10 -12.74
N ILE A 38 -4.31 5.61 -11.52
CA ILE A 38 -4.68 7.00 -11.20
C ILE A 38 -3.80 7.98 -12.00
N ALA A 39 -2.48 7.72 -12.08
CA ALA A 39 -1.57 8.55 -12.86
C ALA A 39 -1.94 8.53 -14.35
N TYR A 40 -2.22 7.35 -14.91
CA TYR A 40 -2.67 7.19 -16.29
C TYR A 40 -3.96 7.97 -16.57
N GLU A 41 -5.01 7.79 -15.76
CA GLU A 41 -6.27 8.50 -15.90
C GLU A 41 -6.10 10.01 -15.80
N THR A 42 -5.21 10.48 -14.93
CA THR A 42 -4.92 11.90 -14.76
C THR A 42 -4.22 12.48 -15.99
N VAL A 43 -3.17 11.82 -16.49
CA VAL A 43 -2.45 12.25 -17.70
C VAL A 43 -3.37 12.21 -18.92
N ASN A 44 -4.11 11.11 -19.09
CA ASN A 44 -5.06 10.98 -20.18
C ASN A 44 -6.16 12.06 -20.08
N GLY A 45 -6.67 12.33 -18.89
CA GLY A 45 -7.68 13.37 -18.68
C GLY A 45 -7.18 14.80 -18.93
N LEU A 46 -5.90 15.06 -18.65
CA LEU A 46 -5.23 16.31 -19.01
C LEU A 46 -5.10 16.46 -20.53
N ILE A 47 -4.71 15.39 -21.25
CA ILE A 47 -4.61 15.39 -22.72
C ILE A 47 -5.99 15.61 -23.36
N GLN A 48 -7.02 14.94 -22.85
CA GLN A 48 -8.38 15.01 -23.40
C GLN A 48 -9.18 16.23 -22.91
N GLY A 49 -8.69 16.98 -21.93
CA GLY A 49 -9.43 18.07 -21.28
C GLY A 49 -10.72 17.60 -20.59
N ARG A 50 -10.76 16.32 -20.17
CA ARG A 50 -11.91 15.69 -19.50
C ARG A 50 -11.43 14.76 -18.40
N ILE A 51 -11.98 14.89 -17.20
CA ILE A 51 -11.60 14.06 -16.06
C ILE A 51 -12.83 13.58 -15.29
N GLY A 52 -12.87 12.29 -14.99
CA GLY A 52 -13.88 11.70 -14.12
C GLY A 52 -13.56 11.97 -12.65
N ASN A 53 -14.58 12.04 -11.80
CA ASN A 53 -14.37 11.93 -10.36
C ASN A 53 -14.14 10.45 -9.97
N MET A 54 -13.57 10.23 -8.77
CA MET A 54 -13.34 8.88 -8.24
C MET A 54 -14.54 8.27 -7.52
N ALA A 55 -15.73 8.87 -7.68
CA ALA A 55 -16.95 8.32 -7.10
C ALA A 55 -17.44 7.10 -7.91
N ARG A 56 -18.17 6.20 -7.25
CA ARG A 56 -18.82 5.06 -7.90
C ARG A 56 -20.34 5.24 -7.99
N GLY A 57 -20.94 4.63 -8.99
CA GLY A 57 -22.39 4.57 -9.16
C GLY A 57 -23.02 5.92 -9.49
N LYS A 58 -24.15 6.25 -8.86
CA LYS A 58 -24.97 7.45 -9.17
C LYS A 58 -24.26 8.79 -8.98
N ARG A 59 -23.10 8.80 -8.30
CA ARG A 59 -22.31 10.01 -8.03
C ARG A 59 -21.15 10.19 -9.02
N PHE A 60 -20.98 9.26 -9.97
CA PHE A 60 -19.97 9.38 -11.00
C PHE A 60 -20.28 10.58 -11.90
N ALA A 61 -19.29 11.46 -12.07
CA ALA A 61 -19.41 12.65 -12.90
C ALA A 61 -18.10 12.86 -13.67
N VAL A 62 -18.21 13.38 -14.90
CA VAL A 62 -17.07 13.74 -15.74
C VAL A 62 -17.09 15.23 -15.98
N TYR A 63 -16.00 15.89 -15.61
CA TYR A 63 -15.80 17.32 -15.74
C TYR A 63 -14.95 17.61 -16.97
N SER A 64 -15.27 18.67 -17.70
CA SER A 64 -14.46 19.14 -18.84
C SER A 64 -13.83 20.49 -18.53
N LEU A 65 -12.60 20.69 -19.00
CA LEU A 65 -11.85 21.93 -18.82
C LEU A 65 -12.56 23.13 -19.44
N THR A 66 -13.26 22.95 -20.55
CA THR A 66 -13.93 24.05 -21.28
C THR A 66 -15.23 24.50 -20.62
N THR A 67 -15.99 23.56 -20.05
CA THR A 67 -17.29 23.86 -19.45
C THR A 67 -17.23 24.09 -17.94
N GLN A 68 -16.32 23.41 -17.25
CA GLN A 68 -16.28 23.34 -15.79
C GLN A 68 -14.81 23.33 -15.28
N PRO A 69 -14.04 24.40 -15.53
CA PRO A 69 -12.60 24.43 -15.25
C PRO A 69 -12.27 24.24 -13.76
N ALA A 70 -13.04 24.85 -12.86
CA ALA A 70 -12.81 24.71 -11.42
C ALA A 70 -13.00 23.26 -10.94
N SER A 71 -14.06 22.59 -11.38
CA SER A 71 -14.33 21.18 -11.03
C SER A 71 -13.31 20.24 -11.67
N PHE A 72 -12.88 20.54 -12.90
CA PHE A 72 -11.81 19.82 -13.58
C PHE A 72 -10.50 19.86 -12.76
N TRP A 73 -10.01 21.05 -12.40
CA TRP A 73 -8.78 21.19 -11.63
C TRP A 73 -8.89 20.62 -10.21
N PHE A 74 -10.07 20.73 -9.59
CA PHE A 74 -10.32 20.09 -8.29
C PHE A 74 -10.23 18.56 -8.38
N ALA A 75 -10.79 17.96 -9.44
CA ALA A 75 -10.69 16.53 -9.67
C ALA A 75 -9.24 16.09 -9.94
N VAL A 76 -8.49 16.83 -10.76
CA VAL A 76 -7.06 16.61 -10.99
C VAL A 76 -6.29 16.65 -9.67
N ALA A 77 -6.50 17.69 -8.85
CA ALA A 77 -5.85 17.81 -7.55
C ALA A 77 -6.19 16.64 -6.62
N THR A 78 -7.44 16.19 -6.62
CA THR A 78 -7.89 15.03 -5.83
C THR A 78 -7.22 13.73 -6.30
N HIS A 79 -7.03 13.54 -7.62
CA HIS A 79 -6.29 12.41 -8.18
C HIS A 79 -4.83 12.40 -7.72
N CYS A 80 -4.16 13.55 -7.80
CA CYS A 80 -2.79 13.69 -7.32
C CYS A 80 -2.68 13.43 -5.82
N LEU A 81 -3.58 14.00 -5.01
CA LEU A 81 -3.59 13.79 -3.56
C LEU A 81 -3.79 12.31 -3.21
N LEU A 82 -4.70 11.61 -3.89
CA LEU A 82 -4.89 10.18 -3.64
C LEU A 82 -3.66 9.36 -4.07
N ALA A 83 -3.06 9.66 -5.23
CA ALA A 83 -1.86 8.98 -5.69
C ALA A 83 -0.71 9.14 -4.69
N LEU A 84 -0.51 10.35 -4.14
CA LEU A 84 0.47 10.61 -3.09
C LEU A 84 0.15 9.84 -1.81
N PHE A 85 -1.11 9.82 -1.38
CA PHE A 85 -1.54 9.07 -0.20
C PHE A 85 -1.25 7.56 -0.35
N LEU A 86 -1.60 6.98 -1.50
CA LEU A 86 -1.33 5.57 -1.79
C LEU A 86 0.17 5.28 -1.88
N SER A 87 0.96 6.22 -2.42
CA SER A 87 2.42 6.10 -2.45
C SER A 87 3.03 6.08 -1.05
N GLY A 88 2.51 6.92 -0.14
CA GLY A 88 2.86 6.88 1.27
C GLY A 88 2.49 5.55 1.93
N ALA A 89 1.28 5.05 1.67
CA ALA A 89 0.83 3.74 2.18
C ALA A 89 1.70 2.58 1.68
N ALA A 90 2.04 2.56 0.39
CA ALA A 90 2.94 1.57 -0.21
C ALA A 90 4.34 1.64 0.41
N SER A 91 4.87 2.84 0.62
CA SER A 91 6.18 3.05 1.25
C SER A 91 6.19 2.56 2.71
N LEU A 92 5.13 2.84 3.47
CA LEU A 92 4.97 2.35 4.84
C LEU A 92 4.88 0.82 4.88
N LEU A 93 4.15 0.23 3.93
CA LEU A 93 4.01 -1.23 3.82
C LEU A 93 5.37 -1.91 3.56
N ILE A 94 6.17 -1.34 2.65
CA ILE A 94 7.53 -1.81 2.37
C ILE A 94 8.41 -1.67 3.61
N TRP A 95 8.34 -0.54 4.32
CA TRP A 95 9.09 -0.31 5.55
C TRP A 95 8.73 -1.33 6.64
N LEU A 96 7.43 -1.60 6.86
CA LEU A 96 6.96 -2.62 7.80
C LEU A 96 7.42 -4.04 7.40
N GLY A 97 7.38 -4.38 6.11
CA GLY A 97 7.91 -5.65 5.62
C GLY A 97 9.41 -5.82 5.90
N ARG A 98 10.17 -4.72 5.84
CA ARG A 98 11.61 -4.73 6.17
C ARG A 98 11.87 -4.83 7.67
N THR A 99 11.07 -4.18 8.52
CA THR A 99 11.30 -4.25 9.98
C THR A 99 10.80 -5.56 10.58
N ALA A 100 9.71 -6.14 10.07
CA ALA A 100 9.21 -7.44 10.49
C ALA A 100 10.18 -8.59 10.19
N THR A 101 10.96 -8.49 9.11
CA THR A 101 11.99 -9.47 8.74
C THR A 101 13.31 -9.30 9.52
N VAL A 102 13.47 -8.22 10.29
CA VAL A 102 14.69 -7.86 11.03
C VAL A 102 14.57 -8.16 12.54
N ALA A 103 13.58 -8.96 12.97
CA ALA A 103 13.41 -9.32 14.39
C ALA A 103 14.75 -9.74 15.03
N PRO A 104 15.21 -9.04 16.10
CA PRO A 104 16.55 -9.23 16.62
C PRO A 104 16.64 -10.60 17.29
N SER A 105 17.70 -11.33 16.97
CA SER A 105 18.24 -12.36 17.86
C SER A 105 18.47 -11.69 19.21
N ARG A 106 17.58 -11.93 20.17
CA ARG A 106 17.65 -11.37 21.52
C ARG A 106 18.92 -11.93 22.16
N ARG A 107 19.97 -11.11 22.18
CA ARG A 107 21.23 -11.37 22.88
C ARG A 107 20.93 -11.51 24.37
N ASP A 108 21.29 -12.67 24.89
CA ASP A 108 21.07 -13.15 26.25
C ASP A 108 21.65 -12.21 27.33
N ARG A 109 21.00 -12.21 28.50
CA ARG A 109 21.55 -11.76 29.78
C ARG A 109 21.54 -12.95 30.72
#